data_AF-J0UQ91-F1
#
_entry.id   AF-J0UQ91-F1
#
_cell.length_a   1.000
_cell.length_b   1.000
_cell.length_c   1.000
_cell.angle_alpha   90.00
_cell.angle_beta   90.00
_cell.angle_gamma   90.00
#
_symmetry.space_group_name_H-M   'P 1'
#
loop_
_entity.id
_entity.type
_entity.pdbx_description
1 polymer ?
#
loop_
_entity_poly.entity_id
_entity_poly.type
_entity_poly.pdbx_seq_one_letter_code
_entity_poly.pdbx_strand_id
1 'polypeptide(L)'
;MFGLDDDQLSRLKSIQGKSSHSAWLTFMYPRLELAKHLLKRTGVIFISIDDNEDSNLKEICDEIFGENNFLAQVVWERAYAPINLKKNFSPSHDYMLVYGRDKNIIETNGIPRTNAADDRYQNPDNDHRGIWQSDNLSVGPAIPENIYPITTPSGRVVEPPTGRSWSLSRNAFHERLTDNRIWFGSDGNGVPRIKRFKSELRKTGITPMTIWKYQDVGHSQSATQDLKTLMGGRKYFSYPKPVKLIQRAIQLYSDQDSTIMDFFAGSATTAEAVMQQNIEDGGHRKFIMVQLPEKTYRVNKEGKKIPTKGGKAAFQDAFMSIDEIALERIRRAAKKIKQDNELTLPENFDGSFKHYRVVKPTKRTLEDIEDFDLNGTDLFTNMVDSFSSSGLNTDGDATGEQTILTTWLVQDGYSFEADIETFYFGEYRAHIIENNRLYLINEGWNKDHTKELLNQLGTHQLDLQSVVVFGYSFNIAELRELEIGLKQVDSHVNLIRRY
;
A
#
# COMPACT_ATOMS: atom_id res chain seq x y z
N MET A 1 -8.54 -14.88 -26.91
CA MET A 1 -7.28 -15.37 -27.51
C MET A 1 -6.60 -14.15 -28.12
N PHE A 2 -5.35 -13.85 -27.78
CA PHE A 2 -4.68 -12.53 -27.82
C PHE A 2 -4.51 -11.85 -29.21
N GLY A 3 -5.18 -12.31 -30.27
CA GLY A 3 -5.04 -11.73 -31.61
C GLY A 3 -3.62 -11.80 -32.19
N LEU A 4 -2.74 -12.62 -31.59
CA LEU A 4 -1.36 -12.83 -32.03
C LEU A 4 -1.31 -13.95 -33.07
N ASP A 5 -0.48 -13.77 -34.10
CA ASP A 5 -0.12 -14.86 -35.01
C ASP A 5 0.89 -15.83 -34.37
N ASP A 6 1.11 -16.99 -35.02
CA ASP A 6 1.96 -18.05 -34.48
C ASP A 6 3.42 -17.61 -34.31
N ASP A 7 3.92 -16.76 -35.21
CA ASP A 7 5.29 -16.22 -35.17
C ASP A 7 5.46 -15.27 -33.98
N GLN A 8 4.49 -14.39 -33.75
CA GLN A 8 4.44 -13.49 -32.61
C GLN A 8 4.34 -14.27 -31.30
N LEU A 9 3.52 -15.32 -31.24
CA LEU A 9 3.40 -16.18 -30.07
C LEU A 9 4.71 -16.92 -29.78
N SER A 10 5.37 -17.45 -30.81
CA SER A 10 6.68 -18.09 -30.70
C SER A 10 7.74 -17.11 -30.18
N ARG A 11 7.76 -15.89 -30.71
CA ARG A 11 8.66 -14.82 -30.24
C ARG A 11 8.39 -14.45 -28.79
N LEU A 12 7.14 -14.35 -28.36
CA LEU A 12 6.78 -14.06 -26.97
C LEU A 12 7.23 -15.19 -26.02
N LYS A 13 7.05 -16.46 -26.41
CA LYS A 13 7.56 -17.59 -25.63
C LYS A 13 9.10 -17.56 -25.52
N SER A 14 9.79 -17.08 -26.55
CA SER A 14 11.25 -17.05 -26.59
C SER A 14 11.92 -16.12 -25.57
N ILE A 15 11.19 -15.18 -24.96
CA ILE A 15 11.73 -14.26 -23.95
C ILE A 15 11.52 -14.75 -22.51
N GLN A 16 10.81 -15.86 -22.32
CA GLN A 16 10.55 -16.42 -20.99
C GLN A 16 11.86 -16.89 -20.33
N GLY A 17 12.07 -16.50 -19.06
CA GLY A 17 13.30 -16.82 -18.32
C GLY A 17 14.52 -15.99 -18.69
N LYS A 18 14.37 -14.98 -19.57
CA LYS A 18 15.45 -14.03 -19.88
C LYS A 18 15.42 -12.81 -18.96
N SER A 19 16.53 -12.09 -18.91
CA SER A 19 16.72 -10.85 -18.14
C SER A 19 16.87 -9.62 -19.06
N SER A 20 16.19 -9.60 -20.20
CA SER A 20 16.17 -8.44 -21.11
C SER A 20 15.09 -7.43 -20.69
N HIS A 21 15.20 -6.19 -21.15
CA HIS A 21 14.19 -5.15 -20.95
C HIS A 21 12.78 -5.63 -21.31
N SER A 22 12.61 -6.26 -22.49
CA SER A 22 11.30 -6.79 -22.89
C SER A 22 10.76 -7.86 -21.93
N ALA A 23 11.61 -8.72 -21.36
CA ALA A 23 11.17 -9.71 -20.39
C ALA A 23 10.73 -9.06 -19.07
N TRP A 24 11.44 -8.01 -18.63
CA TRP A 24 11.09 -7.25 -17.44
C TRP A 24 9.81 -6.43 -17.63
N LEU A 25 9.63 -5.79 -18.78
CA LEU A 25 8.41 -5.04 -19.12
C LEU A 25 7.18 -5.96 -19.17
N THR A 26 7.29 -7.12 -19.84
CA THR A 26 6.21 -8.14 -19.85
C THR A 26 5.86 -8.63 -18.44
N PHE A 27 6.84 -8.67 -17.53
CA PHE A 27 6.61 -8.99 -16.13
C PHE A 27 5.91 -7.85 -15.37
N MET A 28 6.33 -6.60 -15.53
CA MET A 28 5.82 -5.48 -14.75
C MET A 28 4.46 -4.95 -15.22
N TYR A 29 4.21 -4.93 -16.53
CA TYR A 29 3.01 -4.34 -17.13
C TYR A 29 1.69 -4.80 -16.49
N PRO A 30 1.35 -6.11 -16.45
CA PRO A 30 0.06 -6.54 -15.90
C PRO A 30 -0.07 -6.28 -14.39
N ARG A 31 1.05 -6.21 -13.66
CA ARG A 31 1.05 -5.91 -12.22
C ARG A 31 0.71 -4.46 -11.95
N LEU A 32 1.29 -3.55 -12.75
CA LEU A 32 1.01 -2.12 -12.65
C LEU A 32 -0.40 -1.77 -13.10
N GLU A 33 -0.92 -2.46 -14.13
CA GLU A 33 -2.31 -2.33 -14.57
C GLU A 33 -3.28 -2.69 -13.43
N LEU A 34 -3.07 -3.85 -12.79
CA LEU A 34 -3.88 -4.26 -11.63
C LEU A 34 -3.71 -3.31 -10.43
N ALA A 35 -2.48 -2.87 -10.14
CA ALA A 35 -2.23 -1.89 -9.08
C ALA A 35 -3.00 -0.59 -9.32
N LYS A 36 -3.06 -0.11 -10.57
CA LYS A 36 -3.84 1.07 -10.95
C LYS A 36 -5.32 0.88 -10.60
N HIS A 37 -5.90 -0.31 -10.81
CA HIS A 37 -7.31 -0.61 -10.49
C HIS A 37 -7.61 -0.60 -8.99
N LEU A 38 -6.64 -0.95 -8.15
CA LEU A 38 -6.79 -0.96 -6.69
C LEU A 38 -6.65 0.44 -6.06
N LEU A 39 -6.01 1.40 -6.75
CA LEU A 39 -5.88 2.76 -6.25
C LEU A 39 -7.22 3.49 -6.21
N LYS A 40 -7.53 4.09 -5.06
CA LYS A 40 -8.52 5.18 -4.96
C LYS A 40 -8.17 6.30 -5.94
N ARG A 41 -9.14 7.15 -6.30
CA ARG A 41 -8.87 8.31 -7.17
C ARG A 41 -7.79 9.25 -6.60
N THR A 42 -7.71 9.39 -5.28
CA THR A 42 -6.68 10.13 -4.56
C THR A 42 -5.42 9.30 -4.26
N GLY A 43 -5.38 8.03 -4.68
CA GLY A 43 -4.29 7.11 -4.41
C GLY A 43 -3.04 7.43 -5.22
N VAL A 44 -1.88 7.16 -4.63
CA VAL A 44 -0.56 7.38 -5.20
C VAL A 44 0.25 6.09 -5.15
N ILE A 45 1.00 5.81 -6.22
CA ILE A 45 1.97 4.72 -6.27
C ILE A 45 3.39 5.28 -6.29
N PHE A 46 4.27 4.67 -5.49
CA PHE A 46 5.71 4.90 -5.49
C PHE A 46 6.40 3.63 -5.99
N ILE A 47 7.32 3.77 -6.95
CA ILE A 47 8.05 2.64 -7.51
C ILE A 47 9.54 2.94 -7.48
N SER A 48 10.27 2.26 -6.58
CA SER A 48 11.74 2.37 -6.52
C SER A 48 12.39 1.64 -7.70
N ILE A 49 13.34 2.29 -8.36
CA ILE A 49 14.06 1.74 -9.50
C ILE A 49 15.48 2.32 -9.60
N ASP A 50 16.43 1.59 -10.16
CA ASP A 50 17.77 2.10 -10.48
C ASP A 50 17.86 2.51 -11.96
N ASP A 51 19.03 2.96 -12.41
CA ASP A 51 19.24 3.44 -13.78
C ASP A 51 18.99 2.37 -14.88
N ASN A 52 18.93 1.08 -14.54
CA ASN A 52 18.83 0.02 -15.57
C ASN A 52 17.47 -0.01 -16.27
N GLU A 53 16.40 0.33 -15.55
CA GLU A 53 15.02 0.23 -16.05
C GLU A 53 14.20 1.50 -15.78
N ASP A 54 14.80 2.58 -15.27
CA ASP A 54 14.10 3.84 -14.97
C ASP A 54 13.31 4.38 -16.17
N SER A 55 13.97 4.52 -17.33
CA SER A 55 13.31 5.00 -18.56
C SER A 55 12.20 4.05 -19.03
N ASN A 56 12.46 2.75 -19.05
CA ASN A 56 11.48 1.76 -19.51
C ASN A 56 10.27 1.69 -18.57
N LEU A 57 10.49 1.79 -17.25
CA LEU A 57 9.42 1.85 -16.26
C LEU A 57 8.59 3.13 -16.42
N LYS A 58 9.25 4.28 -16.64
CA LYS A 58 8.57 5.56 -16.89
C LYS A 58 7.62 5.45 -18.08
N GLU A 59 8.08 4.88 -19.19
CA GLU A 59 7.25 4.70 -20.40
C GLU A 59 6.01 3.83 -20.14
N ILE A 60 6.15 2.67 -19.49
CA ILE A 60 4.98 1.83 -19.19
C ILE A 60 4.06 2.47 -18.14
N CYS A 61 4.61 3.27 -17.21
CA CYS A 61 3.79 4.01 -16.26
C CYS A 61 3.02 5.16 -16.95
N ASP A 62 3.60 5.83 -17.94
CA ASP A 62 2.89 6.84 -18.74
C ASP A 62 1.75 6.21 -19.53
N GLU A 63 1.96 5.02 -20.11
CA GLU A 63 0.91 4.28 -20.81
C GLU A 63 -0.21 3.86 -19.85
N ILE A 64 0.15 3.25 -18.71
CA ILE A 64 -0.83 2.68 -17.77
C ILE A 64 -1.55 3.78 -16.99
N PHE A 65 -0.83 4.72 -16.37
CA PHE A 65 -1.41 5.74 -15.49
C PHE A 65 -1.85 6.99 -16.25
N GLY A 66 -1.30 7.23 -17.45
CA GLY A 66 -1.42 8.48 -18.18
C GLY A 66 -0.33 9.47 -17.77
N GLU A 67 0.39 10.04 -18.73
CA GLU A 67 1.47 11.01 -18.49
C GLU A 67 1.02 12.19 -17.62
N ASN A 68 -0.21 12.68 -17.80
CA ASN A 68 -0.80 13.76 -17.01
C ASN A 68 -0.89 13.43 -15.50
N ASN A 69 -0.86 12.15 -15.13
CA ASN A 69 -0.90 11.71 -13.74
C ASN A 69 0.49 11.50 -13.10
N PHE A 70 1.58 11.81 -13.83
CA PHE A 70 2.91 11.85 -13.26
C PHE A 70 3.03 12.98 -12.23
N LEU A 71 3.44 12.64 -11.01
CA LEU A 71 3.59 13.58 -9.90
C LEU A 71 5.03 14.06 -9.77
N ALA A 72 5.97 13.13 -9.71
CA ALA A 72 7.39 13.42 -9.53
C ALA A 72 8.27 12.19 -9.84
N GLN A 73 9.54 12.45 -10.13
CA GLN A 73 10.61 11.46 -10.01
C GLN A 73 11.50 11.92 -8.86
N VAL A 74 11.58 11.09 -7.83
CA VAL A 74 12.40 11.34 -6.65
C VAL A 74 13.77 10.71 -6.87
N VAL A 75 14.84 11.44 -6.57
CA VAL A 75 16.21 10.93 -6.50
C VAL A 75 16.54 10.67 -5.04
N TRP A 76 16.72 9.41 -4.67
CA TRP A 76 17.09 9.01 -3.32
C TRP A 76 18.59 8.76 -3.23
N GLU A 77 19.29 9.51 -2.37
CA GLU A 77 20.71 9.32 -2.08
C GLU A 77 20.91 8.05 -1.23
N ARG A 78 21.11 6.91 -1.89
CA ARG A 78 21.26 5.60 -1.25
C ARG A 78 22.64 5.31 -0.70
N ALA A 79 23.65 6.09 -1.09
CA ALA A 79 25.02 5.97 -0.60
C ALA A 79 25.67 7.35 -0.46
N TYR A 80 26.42 7.54 0.63
CA TYR A 80 27.05 8.81 0.99
C TYR A 80 28.55 8.87 0.69
N ALA A 81 29.20 7.71 0.51
CA ALA A 81 30.64 7.59 0.31
C ALA A 81 30.99 7.16 -1.12
N PRO A 82 31.99 7.78 -1.77
CA PRO A 82 32.47 7.35 -3.08
C PRO A 82 33.06 5.93 -3.07
N ILE A 83 32.79 5.18 -4.14
CA ILE A 83 33.35 3.86 -4.41
C ILE A 83 34.57 4.02 -5.33
N ASN A 84 35.75 4.17 -4.74
CA ASN A 84 37.01 4.41 -5.47
C ASN A 84 37.44 3.28 -6.42
N LEU A 85 36.78 2.11 -6.34
CA LEU A 85 36.99 0.99 -7.27
C LEU A 85 36.28 1.18 -8.62
N LYS A 86 35.39 2.18 -8.75
CA LYS A 86 34.69 2.47 -10.01
C LYS A 86 35.56 3.34 -10.92
N LYS A 87 35.58 2.99 -12.21
CA LYS A 87 36.42 3.67 -13.23
C LYS A 87 35.98 5.11 -13.51
N ASN A 88 34.67 5.36 -13.58
CA ASN A 88 34.12 6.64 -14.06
C ASN A 88 33.34 7.36 -12.95
N PHE A 89 32.18 6.82 -12.57
CA PHE A 89 31.30 7.39 -11.55
C PHE A 89 31.00 6.35 -10.46
N SER A 90 30.91 6.83 -9.22
CA SER A 90 30.40 6.05 -8.10
C SER A 90 28.89 6.24 -8.01
N PRO A 91 28.06 5.21 -8.29
CA PRO A 91 26.62 5.33 -8.14
C PRO A 91 26.26 5.59 -6.67
N SER A 92 25.52 6.67 -6.42
CA SER A 92 25.16 7.12 -5.08
C SER A 92 23.66 7.31 -4.88
N HIS A 93 22.86 7.16 -5.93
CA HIS A 93 21.41 7.32 -5.90
C HIS A 93 20.68 6.20 -6.63
N ASP A 94 19.39 6.07 -6.30
CA ASP A 94 18.35 5.38 -7.07
C ASP A 94 17.19 6.36 -7.27
N TYR A 95 16.21 5.99 -8.10
CA TYR A 95 14.99 6.78 -8.33
C TYR A 95 13.78 6.17 -7.63
N MET A 96 12.76 7.00 -7.42
CA MET A 96 11.40 6.55 -7.21
C MET A 96 10.45 7.32 -8.12
N LEU A 97 9.76 6.61 -9.00
CA LEU A 97 8.68 7.20 -9.80
C LEU A 97 7.42 7.33 -8.96
N VAL A 98 6.77 8.49 -9.04
CA VAL A 98 5.56 8.82 -8.29
C VAL A 98 4.44 9.15 -9.27
N TYR A 99 3.39 8.32 -9.26
CA TYR A 99 2.20 8.52 -10.07
C TYR A 99 0.94 8.57 -9.21
N GLY A 100 0.02 9.45 -9.58
CA GLY A 100 -1.32 9.47 -9.01
C GLY A 100 -2.31 8.65 -9.83
N ARG A 101 -3.45 8.30 -9.24
CA ARG A 101 -4.60 7.81 -10.02
C ARG A 101 -5.29 8.96 -10.75
N ASP A 102 -5.43 10.12 -10.11
CA ASP A 102 -5.96 11.36 -10.68
C ASP A 102 -5.25 12.58 -10.07
N LYS A 103 -4.24 13.10 -10.77
CA LYS A 103 -3.40 14.21 -10.28
C LYS A 103 -4.19 15.48 -9.96
N ASN A 104 -5.32 15.71 -10.61
CA ASN A 104 -6.09 16.95 -10.44
C ASN A 104 -6.70 17.10 -9.03
N ILE A 105 -6.86 15.98 -8.32
CA ILE A 105 -7.44 15.94 -6.98
C ILE A 105 -6.44 15.46 -5.92
N ILE A 106 -5.21 15.13 -6.31
CA ILE A 106 -4.18 14.66 -5.40
C ILE A 106 -3.41 15.85 -4.87
N GLU A 107 -3.35 15.94 -3.54
CA GLU A 107 -2.52 16.90 -2.85
C GLU A 107 -1.57 16.19 -1.90
N THR A 108 -0.32 16.65 -1.86
CA THR A 108 0.61 16.21 -0.83
C THR A 108 0.26 16.84 0.52
N ASN A 109 0.37 16.04 1.58
CA ASN A 109 0.33 16.46 2.98
C ASN A 109 1.53 17.36 3.35
N GLY A 110 2.60 17.32 2.52
CA GLY A 110 3.87 17.97 2.81
C GLY A 110 4.66 17.25 3.90
N ILE A 111 5.83 17.79 4.21
CA ILE A 111 6.70 17.31 5.28
C ILE A 111 6.51 18.22 6.50
N PRO A 112 6.42 17.68 7.73
CA PRO A 112 6.41 18.50 8.94
C PRO A 112 7.55 19.52 8.94
N ARG A 113 7.25 20.75 9.36
CA ARG A 113 8.26 21.81 9.49
C ARG A 113 9.23 21.45 10.62
N THR A 114 10.52 21.67 10.40
CA THR A 114 11.52 21.62 11.47
C THR A 114 11.52 22.93 12.26
N ASN A 115 11.91 22.89 13.54
CA ASN A 115 12.00 24.09 14.39
C ASN A 115 12.85 25.20 13.75
N ALA A 116 13.93 24.85 13.04
CA ALA A 116 14.77 25.82 12.33
C ALA A 116 14.04 26.59 11.20
N ALA A 117 12.99 26.01 10.62
CA ALA A 117 12.15 26.72 9.66
C ALA A 117 11.20 27.70 10.35
N ASP A 118 10.79 27.40 11.58
CA ASP A 118 9.90 28.21 12.41
C ASP A 118 10.63 29.37 13.08
N ASP A 119 11.92 29.24 13.40
CA ASP A 119 12.77 30.31 13.95
C ASP A 119 12.87 31.56 13.04
N ARG A 120 12.55 31.40 11.74
CA ARG A 120 12.49 32.50 10.76
C ARG A 120 11.24 33.37 10.89
N TYR A 121 10.22 32.93 11.62
CA TYR A 121 9.00 33.68 11.84
C TYR A 121 9.11 34.52 13.11
N GLN A 122 8.94 35.83 12.96
CA GLN A 122 8.98 36.80 14.05
C GLN A 122 7.83 37.79 13.89
N ASN A 123 7.56 38.59 14.92
CA ASN A 123 6.57 39.68 14.82
C ASN A 123 7.17 41.00 15.34
N PRO A 124 8.24 41.53 14.70
CA PRO A 124 8.98 42.68 15.21
C PRO A 124 8.17 43.98 15.20
N ASP A 125 7.06 44.01 14.48
CA ASP A 125 6.20 45.18 14.28
C ASP A 125 4.80 45.00 14.89
N ASN A 126 4.62 43.98 15.74
CA ASN A 126 3.36 43.69 16.43
C ASN A 126 2.13 43.60 15.52
N ASP A 127 2.29 42.99 14.33
CA ASP A 127 1.18 42.75 13.42
C ASP A 127 0.15 41.80 14.06
N HIS A 128 -1.12 42.19 14.02
CA HIS A 128 -2.23 41.45 14.64
C HIS A 128 -2.44 40.03 14.06
N ARG A 129 -1.93 39.75 12.85
CA ARG A 129 -2.01 38.42 12.21
C ARG A 129 -1.00 37.41 12.76
N GLY A 130 -0.13 37.85 13.67
CA GLY A 130 0.87 37.03 14.36
C GLY A 130 2.21 36.98 13.63
N ILE A 131 3.00 35.95 13.93
CA ILE A 131 4.37 35.81 13.42
C ILE A 131 4.41 35.64 11.89
N TRP A 132 5.39 36.29 11.27
CA TRP A 132 5.61 36.30 9.83
C TRP A 132 7.11 36.22 9.51
N GLN A 133 7.45 35.78 8.30
CA GLN A 133 8.81 35.87 7.79
C GLN A 133 8.89 36.85 6.63
N SER A 134 10.04 37.48 6.47
CA SER A 134 10.29 38.46 5.42
C SER A 134 10.72 37.78 4.12
N ASP A 135 10.04 38.07 3.02
CA ASP A 135 10.28 37.49 1.69
C ASP A 135 10.54 38.57 0.62
N ASN A 136 11.20 38.20 -0.46
CA ASN A 136 11.61 39.14 -1.51
C ASN A 136 10.40 39.68 -2.27
N LEU A 137 10.42 40.97 -2.57
CA LEU A 137 9.41 41.63 -3.41
C LEU A 137 9.84 41.76 -4.88
N SER A 138 11.03 41.27 -5.26
CA SER A 138 11.50 41.32 -6.65
C SER A 138 11.50 39.95 -7.30
N VAL A 139 11.19 39.91 -8.60
CA VAL A 139 11.16 38.71 -9.43
C VAL A 139 11.96 38.93 -10.71
N GLY A 140 12.53 37.85 -11.26
CA GLY A 140 13.21 37.85 -12.55
C GLY A 140 12.62 36.76 -13.46
N PRO A 141 12.67 36.92 -14.80
CA PRO A 141 13.16 38.10 -15.54
C PRO A 141 12.26 39.34 -15.34
N ALA A 142 12.80 40.53 -15.62
CA ALA A 142 12.08 41.79 -15.43
C ALA A 142 10.83 41.89 -16.33
N ILE A 143 9.72 42.31 -15.71
CA ILE A 143 8.47 42.66 -16.40
C ILE A 143 8.39 44.19 -16.44
N PRO A 144 8.46 44.84 -17.63
CA PRO A 144 8.52 46.30 -17.76
C PRO A 144 7.42 47.05 -16.98
N GLU A 145 6.20 46.52 -16.99
CA GLU A 145 5.02 47.11 -16.34
C GLU A 145 5.13 47.14 -14.81
N ASN A 146 6.00 46.30 -14.22
CA ASN A 146 6.24 46.22 -12.79
C ASN A 146 7.57 46.85 -12.36
N ILE A 147 8.16 47.70 -13.20
CA ILE A 147 9.31 48.53 -12.86
C ILE A 147 8.79 49.91 -12.48
N TYR A 148 8.84 50.24 -11.20
CA TYR A 148 8.44 51.55 -10.70
C TYR A 148 9.12 51.90 -9.39
N PRO A 149 9.34 53.20 -9.10
CA PRO A 149 9.90 53.64 -7.84
C PRO A 149 8.93 53.37 -6.69
N ILE A 150 9.47 52.91 -5.56
CA ILE A 150 8.79 52.84 -4.27
C ILE A 150 9.48 53.81 -3.32
N THR A 151 8.71 54.68 -2.66
CA THR A 151 9.22 55.52 -1.58
C THR A 151 9.05 54.80 -0.25
N THR A 152 10.12 54.62 0.50
CA THR A 152 10.12 54.02 1.84
C THR A 152 9.58 55.02 2.87
N PRO A 153 9.18 54.56 4.08
CA PRO A 153 8.79 55.46 5.18
C PRO A 153 9.84 56.52 5.54
N SER A 154 11.13 56.22 5.38
CA SER A 154 12.23 57.19 5.57
C SER A 154 12.35 58.27 4.49
N GLY A 155 11.54 58.20 3.42
CA GLY A 155 11.61 59.09 2.26
C GLY A 155 12.61 58.65 1.19
N ARG A 156 13.33 57.54 1.39
CA ARG A 156 14.25 56.97 0.38
C ARG A 156 13.45 56.39 -0.79
N VAL A 157 13.89 56.65 -2.01
CA VAL A 157 13.31 56.02 -3.22
C VAL A 157 14.13 54.80 -3.60
N VAL A 158 13.45 53.67 -3.82
CA VAL A 158 14.07 52.40 -4.20
C VAL A 158 13.45 51.86 -5.49
N GLU A 159 14.31 51.32 -6.34
CA GLU A 159 14.00 50.65 -7.61
C GLU A 159 14.28 49.15 -7.49
N PRO A 160 13.65 48.30 -8.32
CA PRO A 160 13.98 46.89 -8.33
C PRO A 160 15.43 46.68 -8.83
N PRO A 161 16.12 45.60 -8.39
CA PRO A 161 17.47 45.32 -8.85
C PRO A 161 17.56 45.18 -10.38
N THR A 162 18.69 45.54 -10.97
CA THR A 162 18.94 45.42 -12.41
C THR A 162 18.60 44.02 -12.94
N GLY A 163 17.81 43.94 -14.01
CA GLY A 163 17.37 42.67 -14.61
C GLY A 163 16.16 42.02 -13.90
N ARG A 164 15.59 42.67 -12.89
CA ARG A 164 14.39 42.24 -12.15
C ARG A 164 13.32 43.33 -12.17
N SER A 165 12.10 42.98 -11.81
CA SER A 165 11.00 43.91 -11.54
C SER A 165 10.40 43.60 -10.17
N TRP A 166 9.49 44.44 -9.68
CA TRP A 166 8.67 44.06 -8.53
C TRP A 166 7.78 42.87 -8.89
N SER A 167 7.48 42.01 -7.92
CA SER A 167 6.56 40.89 -8.08
C SER A 167 5.09 41.30 -8.09
N LEU A 168 4.82 42.58 -7.82
CA LEU A 168 3.48 43.17 -7.72
C LEU A 168 3.36 44.34 -8.69
N SER A 169 2.18 44.49 -9.28
CA SER A 169 1.81 45.75 -9.94
C SER A 169 1.73 46.88 -8.92
N ARG A 170 1.81 48.13 -9.39
CA ARG A 170 1.73 49.32 -8.52
C ARG A 170 0.47 49.31 -7.64
N ASN A 171 -0.67 48.92 -8.19
CA ASN A 171 -1.93 48.83 -7.46
C ASN A 171 -1.89 47.73 -6.40
N ALA A 172 -1.46 46.51 -6.77
CA ALA A 172 -1.36 45.38 -5.86
C ALA A 172 -0.33 45.61 -4.73
N PHE A 173 0.70 46.42 -4.99
CA PHE A 173 1.64 46.89 -3.98
C PHE A 173 0.96 47.85 -3.00
N HIS A 174 0.21 48.84 -3.49
CA HIS A 174 -0.48 49.80 -2.63
C HIS A 174 -1.56 49.14 -1.75
N GLU A 175 -2.31 48.18 -2.29
CA GLU A 175 -3.24 47.35 -1.53
C GLU A 175 -2.54 46.62 -0.38
N ARG A 176 -1.42 45.96 -0.65
CA ARG A 176 -0.62 45.25 0.35
C ARG A 176 0.06 46.18 1.35
N LEU A 177 0.47 47.37 0.93
CA LEU A 177 1.03 48.38 1.81
C LEU A 177 -0.02 48.85 2.81
N THR A 178 -1.24 49.13 2.33
CA THR A 178 -2.38 49.55 3.15
C THR A 178 -2.80 48.44 4.13
N ASP A 179 -2.77 47.18 3.68
CA ASP A 179 -3.00 46.00 4.52
C ASP A 179 -1.79 45.62 5.39
N ASN A 180 -0.81 46.51 5.58
CA ASN A 180 0.39 46.28 6.39
C ASN A 180 1.14 44.97 6.06
N ARG A 181 1.20 44.57 4.78
CA ARG A 181 1.91 43.35 4.32
C ARG A 181 3.30 43.65 3.76
N ILE A 182 3.70 44.92 3.71
CA ILE A 182 5.01 45.35 3.23
C ILE A 182 5.86 45.75 4.43
N TRP A 183 7.08 45.22 4.47
CA TRP A 183 8.07 45.50 5.50
C TRP A 183 9.26 46.25 4.92
N PHE A 184 9.67 47.34 5.57
CA PHE A 184 10.80 48.18 5.16
C PHE A 184 11.97 48.12 6.14
N GLY A 185 12.05 47.10 7.00
CA GLY A 185 13.03 47.09 8.11
C GLY A 185 12.56 47.91 9.30
N SER A 186 13.21 47.71 10.45
CA SER A 186 12.83 48.32 11.72
C SER A 186 12.98 49.85 11.75
N ASP A 187 13.80 50.39 10.87
CA ASP A 187 14.03 51.83 10.69
C ASP A 187 13.20 52.42 9.52
N GLY A 188 12.42 51.60 8.82
CA GLY A 188 11.62 52.03 7.67
C GLY A 188 12.46 52.47 6.45
N ASN A 189 13.73 52.09 6.36
CA ASN A 189 14.66 52.56 5.31
C ASN A 189 15.13 51.45 4.35
N GLY A 190 14.75 50.21 4.62
CA GLY A 190 15.07 49.03 3.83
C GLY A 190 14.29 48.96 2.51
N VAL A 191 14.77 48.11 1.61
CA VAL A 191 14.05 47.74 0.37
C VAL A 191 12.76 47.01 0.76
N PRO A 192 11.61 47.28 0.11
CA PRO A 192 10.35 46.66 0.45
C PRO A 192 10.43 45.14 0.34
N ARG A 193 9.98 44.47 1.39
CA ARG A 193 9.84 43.01 1.47
C ARG A 193 8.40 42.66 1.78
N ILE A 194 7.94 41.49 1.35
CA ILE A 194 6.57 41.04 1.66
C ILE A 194 6.57 40.20 2.95
N LYS A 195 5.60 40.44 3.83
CA LYS A 195 5.36 39.62 5.01
C LYS A 195 4.63 38.34 4.60
N ARG A 196 5.17 37.20 5.00
CA ARG A 196 4.53 35.88 4.85
C ARG A 196 4.09 35.40 6.22
N PHE A 197 2.80 35.54 6.54
CA PHE A 197 2.25 35.16 7.83
C PHE A 197 2.20 33.64 7.99
N LYS A 198 2.56 33.14 9.17
CA LYS A 198 2.49 31.70 9.48
C LYS A 198 1.04 31.19 9.47
N SER A 199 0.11 32.02 9.95
CA SER A 199 -1.33 31.75 10.00
C SER A 199 -1.97 31.59 8.61
N GLU A 200 -1.35 32.13 7.56
CA GLU A 200 -1.86 32.09 6.19
C GLU A 200 -1.24 30.96 5.35
N LEU A 201 -0.40 30.13 5.96
CA LEU A 201 0.16 28.96 5.29
C LEU A 201 -0.95 27.96 4.99
N ARG A 202 -1.26 27.79 3.69
CA ARG A 202 -2.28 26.85 3.20
C ARG A 202 -2.02 25.38 3.58
N LYS A 203 -0.76 25.05 3.92
CA LYS A 203 -0.33 23.71 4.37
C LYS A 203 0.48 23.86 5.65
N THR A 204 0.21 22.99 6.61
CA THR A 204 0.99 22.86 7.85
C THR A 204 2.43 22.41 7.53
N GLY A 205 2.62 21.63 6.47
CA GLY A 205 3.93 21.15 6.00
C GLY A 205 4.62 21.98 4.91
N ILE A 206 5.84 21.57 4.58
CA ILE A 206 6.66 22.06 3.46
C ILE A 206 6.48 21.10 2.27
N THR A 207 6.29 21.64 1.07
CA THR A 207 6.29 20.82 -0.16
C THR A 207 7.62 20.07 -0.30
N PRO A 208 7.61 18.74 -0.52
CA PRO A 208 8.84 17.96 -0.62
C PRO A 208 9.67 18.37 -1.84
N MET A 209 10.99 18.40 -1.67
CA MET A 209 11.91 18.42 -2.81
C MET A 209 12.00 17.03 -3.45
N THR A 210 12.40 16.97 -4.71
CA THR A 210 12.58 15.70 -5.43
C THR A 210 13.90 15.01 -5.13
N ILE A 211 14.87 15.67 -4.48
CA ILE A 211 16.11 15.03 -4.01
C ILE A 211 15.97 14.72 -2.53
N TRP A 212 15.95 13.43 -2.19
CA TRP A 212 15.85 12.96 -0.80
C TRP A 212 17.22 12.51 -0.30
N LYS A 213 17.73 13.27 0.67
CA LYS A 213 19.08 13.12 1.22
C LYS A 213 19.12 11.99 2.25
N TYR A 214 20.24 11.27 2.30
CA TYR A 214 20.34 10.11 3.18
C TYR A 214 20.18 10.43 4.66
N GLN A 215 20.49 11.67 5.08
CA GLN A 215 20.33 12.14 6.45
C GLN A 215 18.85 12.16 6.86
N ASP A 216 17.96 12.41 5.90
CA ASP A 216 16.53 12.55 6.16
C ASP A 216 15.79 11.21 6.06
N VAL A 217 16.18 10.37 5.10
CA VAL A 217 15.44 9.15 4.74
C VAL A 217 16.24 7.85 4.87
N GLY A 218 17.50 7.92 5.30
CA GLY A 218 18.40 6.77 5.42
C GLY A 218 19.08 6.38 4.10
N HIS A 219 19.97 5.39 4.19
CA HIS A 219 20.76 4.85 3.06
C HIS A 219 20.83 3.32 3.12
N SER A 220 21.31 2.67 2.05
CA SER A 220 21.27 1.20 1.95
C SER A 220 22.07 0.47 3.05
N GLN A 221 23.18 1.06 3.50
CA GLN A 221 24.03 0.45 4.52
C GLN A 221 23.36 0.45 5.91
N SER A 222 22.74 1.57 6.32
CA SER A 222 21.98 1.63 7.58
C SER A 222 20.80 0.67 7.55
N ALA A 223 20.02 0.65 6.48
CA ALA A 223 18.91 -0.29 6.32
C ALA A 223 19.33 -1.77 6.49
N THR A 224 20.50 -2.14 5.95
CA THR A 224 21.05 -3.49 6.12
C THR A 224 21.43 -3.78 7.56
N GLN A 225 22.03 -2.81 8.26
CA GLN A 225 22.45 -2.96 9.65
C GLN A 225 21.25 -3.00 10.60
N ASP A 226 20.25 -2.13 10.39
CA ASP A 226 19.03 -2.05 11.19
C ASP A 226 18.25 -3.36 11.09
N LEU A 227 18.05 -3.88 9.87
CA LEU A 227 17.41 -5.17 9.68
C LEU A 227 18.22 -6.30 10.31
N LYS A 228 19.55 -6.30 10.18
CA LYS A 228 20.40 -7.31 10.83
C LYS A 228 20.21 -7.28 12.36
N THR A 229 20.18 -6.11 12.96
CA THR A 229 19.93 -5.94 14.40
C THR A 229 18.56 -6.47 14.79
N LEU A 230 17.51 -6.08 14.08
CA LEU A 230 16.14 -6.57 14.29
C LEU A 230 16.04 -8.10 14.18
N MET A 231 16.78 -8.69 13.24
CA MET A 231 16.82 -10.13 13.00
C MET A 231 17.84 -10.87 13.90
N GLY A 232 18.25 -10.29 15.03
CA GLY A 232 19.10 -10.96 16.02
C GLY A 232 20.55 -11.14 15.57
N GLY A 233 21.08 -10.20 14.78
CA GLY A 233 22.44 -10.23 14.26
C GLY A 233 22.60 -11.04 12.96
N ARG A 234 21.52 -11.62 12.42
CA ARG A 234 21.55 -12.42 11.18
C ARG A 234 21.26 -11.57 9.96
N LYS A 235 22.01 -11.79 8.87
CA LYS A 235 21.83 -11.09 7.59
C LYS A 235 21.08 -11.99 6.61
N TYR A 236 19.75 -11.86 6.56
CA TYR A 236 18.91 -12.62 5.63
C TYR A 236 18.66 -11.90 4.30
N PHE A 237 18.68 -10.56 4.30
CA PHE A 237 18.52 -9.74 3.10
C PHE A 237 19.78 -8.93 2.81
N SER A 238 20.07 -8.75 1.52
CA SER A 238 21.21 -7.96 1.06
C SER A 238 20.88 -6.50 0.84
N TYR A 239 19.64 -6.20 0.44
CA TYR A 239 19.24 -4.87 -0.03
C TYR A 239 17.87 -4.42 0.51
N PRO A 240 17.63 -4.46 1.84
CA PRO A 240 16.40 -3.88 2.38
C PRO A 240 16.37 -2.37 2.13
N LYS A 241 15.17 -1.82 1.90
CA LYS A 241 14.97 -0.36 1.89
C LYS A 241 15.00 0.19 3.33
N PRO A 242 15.47 1.43 3.55
CA PRO A 242 15.34 2.08 4.86
C PRO A 242 13.88 2.30 5.24
N VAL A 243 13.54 2.15 6.52
CA VAL A 243 12.17 2.39 7.02
C VAL A 243 11.76 3.85 6.80
N LYS A 244 12.63 4.80 7.12
CA LYS A 244 12.39 6.25 6.95
C LYS A 244 12.11 6.66 5.50
N LEU A 245 12.68 5.96 4.52
CA LEU A 245 12.41 6.20 3.10
C LEU A 245 10.95 5.89 2.77
N ILE A 246 10.46 4.72 3.20
CA ILE A 246 9.06 4.33 2.95
C ILE A 246 8.11 5.17 3.80
N GLN A 247 8.49 5.44 5.05
CA GLN A 247 7.73 6.31 5.94
C GLN A 247 7.54 7.71 5.36
N ARG A 248 8.55 8.28 4.69
CA ARG A 248 8.40 9.55 3.96
C ARG A 248 7.33 9.46 2.87
N ALA A 249 7.28 8.38 2.10
CA ALA A 249 6.24 8.21 1.07
C ALA A 249 4.84 8.13 1.69
N ILE A 250 4.70 7.40 2.81
CA ILE A 250 3.46 7.29 3.59
C ILE A 250 3.03 8.67 4.10
N GLN A 251 3.92 9.43 4.73
CA GLN A 251 3.64 10.77 5.25
C GLN A 251 3.08 11.72 4.17
N LEU A 252 3.63 11.65 2.95
CA LEU A 252 3.31 12.60 1.89
C LEU A 252 1.91 12.42 1.29
N TYR A 253 1.35 11.20 1.28
CA TYR A 253 0.14 10.87 0.50
C TYR A 253 -0.82 9.88 1.18
N SER A 254 -0.68 9.65 2.49
CA SER A 254 -1.64 8.82 3.23
C SER A 254 -2.28 9.59 4.39
N ASP A 255 -3.59 9.39 4.51
CA ASP A 255 -4.38 9.78 5.66
C ASP A 255 -4.24 8.75 6.79
N GLN A 256 -4.71 9.09 7.99
CA GLN A 256 -4.63 8.26 9.19
C GLN A 256 -5.28 6.88 9.03
N ASP A 257 -6.29 6.71 8.16
CA ASP A 257 -7.00 5.43 7.96
C ASP A 257 -6.67 4.75 6.62
N SER A 258 -5.57 5.15 5.98
CA SER A 258 -5.20 4.63 4.65
C SER A 258 -4.79 3.16 4.68
N THR A 259 -5.07 2.45 3.59
CA THR A 259 -4.49 1.12 3.34
C THR A 259 -3.25 1.26 2.45
N ILE A 260 -2.12 0.77 2.93
CA ILE A 260 -0.83 0.79 2.23
C ILE A 260 -0.52 -0.60 1.69
N MET A 261 -0.38 -0.74 0.37
CA MET A 261 -0.10 -2.03 -0.27
C MET A 261 1.32 -2.06 -0.83
N ASP A 262 2.02 -3.15 -0.58
CA ASP A 262 3.32 -3.45 -1.18
C ASP A 262 3.29 -4.87 -1.75
N PHE A 263 3.19 -4.98 -3.07
CA PHE A 263 3.13 -6.26 -3.77
C PHE A 263 4.50 -6.80 -4.21
N PHE A 264 5.57 -6.16 -3.73
CA PHE A 264 6.96 -6.63 -3.80
C PHE A 264 7.60 -6.48 -2.42
N ALA A 265 6.93 -7.00 -1.39
CA ALA A 265 7.26 -6.69 0.01
C ALA A 265 8.73 -6.98 0.36
N GLY A 266 9.32 -8.02 -0.22
CA GLY A 266 10.71 -8.42 0.01
C GLY A 266 10.94 -8.66 1.50
N SER A 267 11.70 -7.78 2.13
CA SER A 267 11.91 -7.80 3.57
C SER A 267 10.75 -7.22 4.38
N ALA A 268 9.62 -6.82 3.81
CA ALA A 268 8.49 -6.16 4.49
C ALA A 268 8.85 -4.85 5.25
N THR A 269 9.72 -4.02 4.66
CA THR A 269 10.03 -2.69 5.23
C THR A 269 8.77 -1.81 5.34
N THR A 270 7.86 -1.93 4.38
CA THR A 270 6.64 -1.13 4.31
C THR A 270 5.72 -1.36 5.51
N ALA A 271 5.53 -2.61 5.95
CA ALA A 271 4.75 -2.91 7.14
C ALA A 271 5.32 -2.25 8.41
N GLU A 272 6.64 -2.28 8.59
CA GLU A 272 7.32 -1.61 9.70
C GLU A 272 7.15 -0.08 9.63
N ALA A 273 7.28 0.52 8.44
CA ALA A 273 7.09 1.95 8.24
C ALA A 273 5.65 2.40 8.56
N VAL A 274 4.65 1.59 8.21
CA VAL A 274 3.23 1.84 8.54
C VAL A 274 3.03 1.82 10.05
N MET A 275 3.51 0.78 10.75
CA MET A 275 3.38 0.69 12.20
C MET A 275 4.08 1.86 12.92
N GLN A 276 5.28 2.24 12.48
CA GLN A 276 5.97 3.41 13.05
C GLN A 276 5.22 4.71 12.79
N GLN A 277 4.69 4.91 11.58
CA GLN A 277 3.95 6.12 11.27
C GLN A 277 2.67 6.25 12.11
N ASN A 278 1.94 5.15 12.33
CA ASN A 278 0.75 5.15 13.19
C ASN A 278 1.06 5.56 14.63
N ILE A 279 2.23 5.18 15.16
CA ILE A 279 2.68 5.63 16.48
C ILE A 279 3.01 7.12 16.47
N GLU A 280 3.69 7.60 15.43
CA GLU A 280 4.14 9.00 15.36
C GLU A 280 2.98 10.00 15.25
N ASP A 281 1.92 9.67 14.51
CA ASP A 281 0.82 10.59 14.22
C ASP A 281 -0.56 10.14 14.72
N GLY A 282 -0.61 9.08 15.53
CA GLY A 282 -1.84 8.51 16.07
C GLY A 282 -2.77 7.89 15.02
N GLY A 283 -2.24 7.53 13.84
CA GLY A 283 -3.03 6.92 12.77
C GLY A 283 -3.39 5.46 12.98
N HIS A 284 -4.28 4.97 12.11
CA HIS A 284 -4.79 3.60 12.04
C HIS A 284 -4.61 3.01 10.63
N ARG A 285 -3.49 3.36 9.99
CA ARG A 285 -3.18 2.87 8.64
C ARG A 285 -3.00 1.38 8.66
N LYS A 286 -3.54 0.72 7.64
CA LYS A 286 -3.46 -0.73 7.44
C LYS A 286 -2.40 -1.05 6.40
N PHE A 287 -1.88 -2.26 6.41
CA PHE A 287 -0.94 -2.71 5.39
C PHE A 287 -1.35 -4.03 4.74
N ILE A 288 -1.08 -4.16 3.43
CA ILE A 288 -1.23 -5.41 2.66
C ILE A 288 0.10 -5.73 2.00
N MET A 289 0.80 -6.74 2.51
CA MET A 289 2.09 -7.18 1.97
C MET A 289 1.90 -8.43 1.11
N VAL A 290 2.34 -8.40 -0.15
CA VAL A 290 2.38 -9.59 -1.02
C VAL A 290 3.83 -9.97 -1.25
N GLN A 291 4.16 -11.23 -0.93
CA GLN A 291 5.49 -11.80 -1.12
C GLN A 291 5.37 -13.20 -1.69
N LEU A 292 6.06 -13.46 -2.79
CA LEU A 292 6.16 -14.80 -3.35
C LEU A 292 6.94 -15.71 -2.37
N PRO A 293 6.50 -16.96 -2.11
CA PRO A 293 7.24 -17.91 -1.29
C PRO A 293 8.42 -18.53 -2.06
N GLU A 294 9.30 -17.66 -2.58
CA GLU A 294 10.53 -18.05 -3.26
C GLU A 294 11.41 -18.83 -2.28
N LYS A 295 11.78 -20.06 -2.66
CA LYS A 295 12.48 -20.99 -1.77
C LYS A 295 13.93 -20.55 -1.54
N THR A 296 14.36 -20.60 -0.28
CA THR A 296 15.76 -20.33 0.12
C THR A 296 16.70 -21.50 -0.21
N TYR A 297 16.15 -22.60 -0.72
CA TYR A 297 16.86 -23.82 -1.09
C TYR A 297 16.46 -24.32 -2.49
N ARG A 298 17.27 -25.23 -3.02
CA ARG A 298 16.96 -26.07 -4.18
C ARG A 298 16.97 -27.54 -3.78
N VAL A 299 16.28 -28.38 -4.53
CA VAL A 299 16.30 -29.83 -4.35
C VAL A 299 17.31 -30.42 -5.35
N ASN A 300 18.24 -31.24 -4.87
CA ASN A 300 19.19 -31.94 -5.75
C ASN A 300 18.56 -33.21 -6.36
N LYS A 301 19.34 -33.93 -7.19
CA LYS A 301 18.87 -35.17 -7.83
C LYS A 301 18.49 -36.26 -6.83
N GLU A 302 19.09 -36.24 -5.65
CA GLU A 302 18.83 -37.17 -4.54
C GLU A 302 17.64 -36.75 -3.65
N GLY A 303 16.88 -35.70 -4.00
CA GLY A 303 15.72 -35.24 -3.24
C GLY A 303 16.05 -34.43 -1.98
N LYS A 304 17.34 -34.11 -1.73
CA LYS A 304 17.80 -33.34 -0.57
C LYS A 304 17.71 -31.84 -0.82
N LYS A 305 17.20 -31.11 0.18
CA LYS A 305 17.20 -29.64 0.21
C LYS A 305 18.62 -29.12 0.46
N ILE A 306 19.10 -28.25 -0.43
CA ILE A 306 20.40 -27.58 -0.36
C ILE A 306 20.18 -26.07 -0.45
N PRO A 307 20.74 -25.25 0.45
CA PRO A 307 20.55 -23.80 0.40
C PRO A 307 21.01 -23.21 -0.94
N THR A 308 20.28 -22.20 -1.41
CA THR A 308 20.77 -21.34 -2.49
C THR A 308 21.94 -20.49 -1.97
N LYS A 309 22.71 -19.90 -2.89
CA LYS A 309 23.86 -19.05 -2.52
C LYS A 309 23.45 -17.89 -1.60
N GLY A 310 22.32 -17.25 -1.89
CA GLY A 310 21.77 -16.15 -1.07
C GLY A 310 20.98 -16.63 0.16
N GLY A 311 20.39 -17.82 0.11
CA GLY A 311 19.50 -18.34 1.15
C GLY A 311 20.19 -19.11 2.28
N LYS A 312 21.53 -19.25 2.30
CA LYS A 312 22.24 -20.09 3.28
C LYS A 312 21.90 -19.75 4.74
N ALA A 313 21.98 -18.48 5.12
CA ALA A 313 21.69 -18.06 6.49
C ALA A 313 20.23 -18.34 6.87
N ALA A 314 19.30 -17.98 5.98
CA ALA A 314 17.87 -18.21 6.17
C ALA A 314 17.56 -19.71 6.33
N PHE A 315 18.08 -20.56 5.43
CA PHE A 315 17.89 -22.00 5.46
C PHE A 315 18.46 -22.66 6.72
N GLN A 316 19.62 -22.19 7.21
CA GLN A 316 20.23 -22.67 8.46
C GLN A 316 19.38 -22.35 9.69
N ASP A 317 18.70 -21.21 9.67
CA ASP A 317 17.77 -20.78 10.71
C ASP A 317 16.32 -21.21 10.40
N ALA A 318 16.15 -22.23 9.55
CA ALA A 318 14.90 -22.89 9.17
C ALA A 318 13.87 -22.05 8.38
N PHE A 319 14.25 -20.89 7.86
CA PHE A 319 13.43 -20.15 6.89
C PHE A 319 13.57 -20.76 5.51
N MET A 320 12.50 -21.41 5.05
CA MET A 320 12.40 -22.16 3.80
C MET A 320 12.03 -21.30 2.60
N SER A 321 11.48 -20.10 2.83
CA SER A 321 11.17 -19.13 1.77
C SER A 321 11.25 -17.67 2.22
N ILE A 322 11.29 -16.75 1.24
CA ILE A 322 11.44 -15.30 1.49
C ILE A 322 10.26 -14.73 2.30
N ASP A 323 9.03 -15.17 2.03
CA ASP A 323 7.83 -14.76 2.76
C ASP A 323 7.91 -15.11 4.26
N GLU A 324 8.48 -16.26 4.63
CA GLU A 324 8.65 -16.63 6.04
C GLU A 324 9.58 -15.66 6.78
N ILE A 325 10.65 -15.19 6.12
CA ILE A 325 11.57 -14.18 6.67
C ILE A 325 10.84 -12.83 6.81
N ALA A 326 10.01 -12.48 5.82
CA ALA A 326 9.22 -11.25 5.84
C ALA A 326 8.20 -11.25 6.99
N LEU A 327 7.45 -12.35 7.17
CA LEU A 327 6.50 -12.55 8.27
C LEU A 327 7.20 -12.43 9.62
N GLU A 328 8.38 -13.06 9.77
CA GLU A 328 9.16 -12.96 11.00
C GLU A 328 9.64 -11.54 11.27
N ARG A 329 10.07 -10.79 10.24
CA ARG A 329 10.41 -9.38 10.43
C ARG A 329 9.23 -8.57 10.94
N ILE A 330 8.03 -8.75 10.36
CA ILE A 330 6.83 -8.01 10.78
C ILE A 330 6.57 -8.27 12.28
N ARG A 331 6.62 -9.55 12.71
CA ARG A 331 6.45 -9.92 14.13
C ARG A 331 7.49 -9.24 15.03
N ARG A 332 8.76 -9.24 14.64
CA ARG A 332 9.84 -8.63 15.42
C ARG A 332 9.74 -7.11 15.46
N ALA A 333 9.38 -6.47 14.34
CA ALA A 333 9.15 -5.04 14.27
C ALA A 333 8.00 -4.63 15.20
N ALA A 334 6.84 -5.31 15.12
CA ALA A 334 5.72 -5.06 16.01
C ALA A 334 6.09 -5.23 17.49
N LYS A 335 6.82 -6.31 17.83
CA LYS A 335 7.31 -6.54 19.19
C LYS A 335 8.25 -5.42 19.66
N LYS A 336 9.21 -5.02 18.81
CA LYS A 336 10.16 -3.96 19.13
C LYS A 336 9.45 -2.62 19.32
N ILE A 337 8.50 -2.27 18.46
CA ILE A 337 7.72 -1.03 18.57
C ILE A 337 6.95 -0.99 19.91
N LYS A 338 6.33 -2.11 20.30
CA LYS A 338 5.67 -2.23 21.61
C LYS A 338 6.64 -1.98 22.76
N GLN A 339 7.82 -2.58 22.71
CA GLN A 339 8.86 -2.44 23.75
C GLN A 339 9.45 -1.02 23.82
N ASP A 340 9.69 -0.39 22.66
CA ASP A 340 10.28 0.95 22.60
C ASP A 340 9.28 2.04 23.06
N ASN A 341 7.97 1.74 23.09
CA ASN A 341 6.90 2.70 23.39
C ASN A 341 6.03 2.29 24.59
N GLU A 342 6.48 1.41 25.50
CA GLU A 342 5.62 0.83 26.55
C GLU A 342 4.79 1.87 27.35
N LEU A 343 5.35 3.06 27.62
CA LEU A 343 4.67 4.13 28.37
C LEU A 343 3.81 5.07 27.51
N THR A 344 3.99 5.04 26.19
CA THR A 344 3.37 5.96 25.23
C THR A 344 2.59 5.24 24.12
N LEU A 345 2.47 3.92 24.21
CA LEU A 345 1.79 3.09 23.22
C LEU A 345 0.28 3.40 23.28
N PRO A 346 -0.34 3.79 22.16
CA PRO A 346 -1.79 3.94 22.10
C PRO A 346 -2.50 2.61 22.45
N GLU A 347 -3.58 2.66 23.22
CA GLU A 347 -4.35 1.46 23.60
C GLU A 347 -4.86 0.68 22.39
N ASN A 348 -5.13 1.38 21.28
CA ASN A 348 -5.60 0.83 20.03
C ASN A 348 -4.46 0.52 19.02
N PHE A 349 -3.21 0.43 19.46
CA PHE A 349 -2.11 0.02 18.58
C PHE A 349 -2.32 -1.43 18.09
N ASP A 350 -2.54 -1.58 16.79
CA ASP A 350 -2.57 -2.86 16.11
C ASP A 350 -1.26 -3.12 15.34
N GLY A 351 -0.42 -3.99 15.90
CA GLY A 351 0.77 -4.54 15.24
C GLY A 351 0.59 -5.98 14.77
N SER A 352 -0.65 -6.47 14.73
CA SER A 352 -0.99 -7.82 14.29
C SER A 352 -1.16 -7.88 12.77
N PHE A 353 -1.31 -9.09 12.23
CA PHE A 353 -1.63 -9.31 10.82
C PHE A 353 -2.25 -10.69 10.63
N LYS A 354 -3.06 -10.82 9.58
CA LYS A 354 -3.52 -12.13 9.06
C LYS A 354 -2.59 -12.57 7.92
N HIS A 355 -2.42 -13.88 7.75
CA HIS A 355 -1.60 -14.44 6.68
C HIS A 355 -2.47 -15.29 5.75
N TYR A 356 -2.44 -14.96 4.47
CA TYR A 356 -3.19 -15.66 3.42
C TYR A 356 -2.22 -16.26 2.41
N ARG A 357 -2.62 -17.39 1.80
CA ARG A 357 -1.89 -18.03 0.71
C ARG A 357 -2.84 -18.26 -0.46
N VAL A 358 -2.33 -18.03 -1.67
CA VAL A 358 -3.02 -18.42 -2.90
C VAL A 358 -2.45 -19.77 -3.33
N VAL A 359 -3.29 -20.80 -3.32
CA VAL A 359 -2.91 -22.18 -3.63
C VAL A 359 -3.82 -22.68 -4.74
N LYS A 360 -3.25 -23.44 -5.67
CA LYS A 360 -4.03 -24.11 -6.71
C LYS A 360 -4.57 -25.43 -6.16
N PRO A 361 -5.81 -25.82 -6.52
CA PRO A 361 -6.31 -27.17 -6.26
C PRO A 361 -5.34 -28.23 -6.78
N THR A 362 -5.28 -29.38 -6.09
CA THR A 362 -4.48 -30.51 -6.56
C THR A 362 -5.14 -31.18 -7.76
N LYS A 363 -4.39 -31.96 -8.54
CA LYS A 363 -4.98 -32.75 -9.64
C LYS A 363 -6.10 -33.67 -9.14
N ARG A 364 -5.91 -34.30 -7.98
CA ARG A 364 -6.91 -35.13 -7.33
C ARG A 364 -8.17 -34.34 -7.01
N THR A 365 -8.04 -33.16 -6.40
CA THR A 365 -9.18 -32.28 -6.11
C THR A 365 -9.96 -31.91 -7.39
N LEU A 366 -9.25 -31.70 -8.51
CA LEU A 366 -9.90 -31.40 -9.79
C LEU A 366 -10.61 -32.63 -10.38
N GLU A 367 -10.03 -33.82 -10.26
CA GLU A 367 -10.66 -35.09 -10.66
C GLU A 367 -11.92 -35.35 -9.80
N ASP A 368 -11.83 -35.17 -8.48
CA ASP A 368 -12.97 -35.32 -7.56
C ASP A 368 -14.11 -34.34 -7.89
N ILE A 369 -13.78 -33.14 -8.39
CA ILE A 369 -14.73 -32.14 -8.90
C ILE A 369 -15.38 -32.59 -10.22
N GLU A 370 -14.60 -33.16 -11.14
CA GLU A 370 -15.08 -33.63 -12.46
C GLU A 370 -15.99 -34.86 -12.33
N ASP A 371 -15.68 -35.76 -11.39
CA ASP A 371 -16.40 -37.01 -11.14
C ASP A 371 -17.63 -36.84 -10.23
N PHE A 372 -17.86 -35.64 -9.69
CA PHE A 372 -18.96 -35.39 -8.76
C PHE A 372 -20.34 -35.51 -9.44
N ASP A 373 -21.17 -36.40 -8.87
CA ASP A 373 -22.57 -36.58 -9.27
C ASP A 373 -23.52 -36.32 -8.10
N LEU A 374 -24.36 -35.29 -8.24
CA LEU A 374 -25.42 -34.91 -7.30
C LEU A 374 -26.48 -36.00 -7.10
N ASN A 375 -26.63 -36.91 -8.06
CA ASN A 375 -27.58 -38.02 -8.00
C ASN A 375 -26.94 -39.32 -7.51
N GLY A 376 -25.61 -39.35 -7.33
CA GLY A 376 -24.88 -40.52 -6.88
C GLY A 376 -25.23 -40.88 -5.44
N THR A 377 -25.28 -42.18 -5.11
CA THR A 377 -25.59 -42.66 -3.75
C THR A 377 -24.37 -42.71 -2.82
N ASP A 378 -23.15 -42.58 -3.36
CA ASP A 378 -21.88 -42.51 -2.60
C ASP A 378 -21.63 -41.07 -2.12
N LEU A 379 -22.53 -40.57 -1.29
CA LEU A 379 -22.68 -39.15 -0.94
C LEU A 379 -21.90 -38.75 0.33
N PHE A 380 -20.67 -39.26 0.49
CA PHE A 380 -19.75 -38.80 1.54
C PHE A 380 -18.34 -38.68 0.95
N THR A 381 -18.15 -37.71 0.07
CA THR A 381 -16.86 -37.48 -0.60
C THR A 381 -15.96 -36.51 0.15
N ASN A 382 -16.43 -35.86 1.22
CA ASN A 382 -15.66 -34.88 2.00
C ASN A 382 -14.92 -33.89 1.08
N MET A 383 -15.70 -33.28 0.18
CA MET A 383 -15.18 -32.31 -0.79
C MET A 383 -14.65 -31.05 -0.10
N VAL A 384 -15.08 -30.77 1.12
CA VAL A 384 -14.57 -29.68 1.94
C VAL A 384 -13.09 -29.92 2.28
N ASP A 385 -12.74 -31.08 2.84
CA ASP A 385 -11.37 -31.35 3.28
C ASP A 385 -10.34 -31.40 2.14
N SER A 386 -10.78 -31.65 0.90
CA SER A 386 -9.94 -31.51 -0.29
C SER A 386 -9.36 -30.09 -0.47
N PHE A 387 -9.99 -29.07 0.13
CA PHE A 387 -9.51 -27.68 0.16
C PHE A 387 -8.78 -27.30 1.45
N SER A 388 -8.57 -28.24 2.39
CA SER A 388 -7.75 -28.00 3.58
C SER A 388 -6.27 -27.84 3.21
N SER A 389 -5.46 -27.30 4.13
CA SER A 389 -4.00 -27.25 3.96
C SER A 389 -3.41 -28.62 3.60
N SER A 390 -3.90 -29.68 4.26
CA SER A 390 -3.49 -31.06 3.97
C SER A 390 -3.96 -31.51 2.58
N GLY A 391 -5.24 -31.29 2.24
CA GLY A 391 -5.81 -31.64 0.94
C GLY A 391 -5.12 -30.93 -0.24
N LEU A 392 -4.65 -29.70 -0.02
CA LEU A 392 -3.96 -28.88 -1.01
C LEU A 392 -2.44 -29.08 -1.05
N ASN A 393 -1.88 -30.00 -0.25
CA ASN A 393 -0.43 -30.22 -0.11
C ASN A 393 0.34 -28.91 0.18
N THR A 394 -0.19 -28.07 1.07
CA THR A 394 0.43 -26.82 1.49
C THR A 394 0.67 -26.81 3.00
N ASP A 395 1.72 -26.15 3.44
CA ASP A 395 2.01 -26.01 4.87
C ASP A 395 0.89 -25.21 5.55
N GLY A 396 0.63 -25.46 6.84
CA GLY A 396 -0.37 -24.77 7.64
C GLY A 396 -1.49 -25.69 8.12
N ASP A 397 -2.53 -25.08 8.68
CA ASP A 397 -3.62 -25.71 9.41
C ASP A 397 -5.01 -25.19 8.98
N ALA A 398 -5.10 -24.57 7.80
CA ALA A 398 -6.37 -24.08 7.29
C ALA A 398 -7.30 -25.26 7.00
N THR A 399 -8.51 -25.21 7.57
CA THR A 399 -9.58 -26.16 7.25
C THR A 399 -10.12 -25.90 5.85
N GLY A 400 -10.73 -26.91 5.23
CA GLY A 400 -11.37 -26.76 3.93
C GLY A 400 -12.43 -25.67 3.92
N GLU A 401 -13.24 -25.62 4.98
CA GLU A 401 -14.26 -24.61 5.19
C GLU A 401 -13.68 -23.18 5.22
N GLN A 402 -12.58 -22.98 5.96
CA GLN A 402 -11.90 -21.68 6.00
C GLN A 402 -11.37 -21.27 4.62
N THR A 403 -10.82 -22.20 3.85
CA THR A 403 -10.32 -21.95 2.49
C THR A 403 -11.46 -21.54 1.56
N ILE A 404 -12.56 -22.31 1.54
CA ILE A 404 -13.73 -22.05 0.70
C ILE A 404 -14.38 -20.71 1.08
N LEU A 405 -14.66 -20.52 2.38
CA LEU A 405 -15.27 -19.29 2.88
C LEU A 405 -14.42 -18.07 2.50
N THR A 406 -13.12 -18.10 2.80
CA THR A 406 -12.22 -16.97 2.50
C THR A 406 -12.19 -16.66 1.00
N THR A 407 -12.15 -17.69 0.14
CA THR A 407 -12.15 -17.52 -1.32
C THR A 407 -13.44 -16.85 -1.79
N TRP A 408 -14.58 -17.29 -1.28
CA TRP A 408 -15.87 -16.74 -1.64
C TRP A 408 -16.13 -15.36 -1.09
N LEU A 409 -15.64 -15.04 0.11
CA LEU A 409 -15.70 -13.68 0.65
C LEU A 409 -15.00 -12.69 -0.29
N VAL A 410 -13.80 -13.04 -0.76
CA VAL A 410 -13.06 -12.22 -1.74
C VAL A 410 -13.82 -12.12 -3.06
N GLN A 411 -14.36 -13.24 -3.57
CA GLN A 411 -15.16 -13.27 -4.80
C GLN A 411 -16.42 -12.39 -4.69
N ASP A 412 -17.00 -12.31 -3.50
CA ASP A 412 -18.21 -11.55 -3.21
C ASP A 412 -17.95 -10.07 -2.90
N GLY A 413 -16.69 -9.64 -2.94
CA GLY A 413 -16.29 -8.25 -2.74
C GLY A 413 -16.15 -7.83 -1.28
N TYR A 414 -16.15 -8.78 -0.35
CA TYR A 414 -15.91 -8.48 1.06
C TYR A 414 -14.45 -8.13 1.33
N SER A 415 -14.24 -7.23 2.30
CA SER A 415 -12.92 -6.94 2.86
C SER A 415 -12.37 -8.15 3.62
N PHE A 416 -11.04 -8.26 3.76
CA PHE A 416 -10.39 -9.25 4.64
C PHE A 416 -10.69 -9.05 6.14
N GLU A 417 -11.37 -7.96 6.47
CA GLU A 417 -11.85 -7.58 7.80
C GLU A 417 -13.37 -7.69 7.94
N ALA A 418 -14.07 -8.26 6.96
CA ALA A 418 -15.51 -8.48 7.06
C ALA A 418 -15.86 -9.20 8.37
N ASP A 419 -16.96 -8.78 8.98
CA ASP A 419 -17.45 -9.38 10.20
C ASP A 419 -18.07 -10.74 9.89
N ILE A 420 -17.57 -11.77 10.56
CA ILE A 420 -17.95 -13.17 10.35
C ILE A 420 -18.54 -13.67 11.66
N GLU A 421 -19.86 -13.79 11.69
CA GLU A 421 -20.57 -14.40 12.81
C GLU A 421 -20.73 -15.90 12.55
N THR A 422 -20.32 -16.74 13.50
CA THR A 422 -20.59 -18.18 13.44
C THR A 422 -21.98 -18.45 14.01
N PHE A 423 -22.83 -19.08 13.20
CA PHE A 423 -24.21 -19.42 13.56
C PHE A 423 -24.40 -20.94 13.57
N TYR A 424 -25.20 -21.45 14.51
CA TYR A 424 -25.44 -22.88 14.67
C TYR A 424 -26.92 -23.22 14.44
N PHE A 425 -27.16 -24.20 13.56
CA PHE A 425 -28.46 -24.85 13.38
C PHE A 425 -28.35 -26.26 13.96
N GLY A 426 -28.73 -26.43 15.23
CA GLY A 426 -28.35 -27.61 16.00
C GLY A 426 -26.82 -27.77 16.09
N GLU A 427 -26.29 -28.89 15.59
CA GLU A 427 -24.85 -29.15 15.52
C GLU A 427 -24.20 -28.63 14.21
N TYR A 428 -25.00 -28.13 13.26
CA TYR A 428 -24.49 -27.63 11.98
C TYR A 428 -23.90 -26.23 12.13
N ARG A 429 -22.62 -26.08 11.77
CA ARG A 429 -21.93 -24.78 11.76
C ARG A 429 -22.10 -24.05 10.43
N ALA A 430 -22.57 -22.81 10.50
CA ALA A 430 -22.71 -21.89 9.37
C ALA A 430 -22.07 -20.52 9.68
N HIS A 431 -21.95 -19.66 8.67
CA HIS A 431 -21.40 -18.31 8.84
C HIS A 431 -22.34 -17.24 8.27
N ILE A 432 -22.63 -16.22 9.07
CA ILE A 432 -23.35 -15.02 8.64
C ILE A 432 -22.34 -13.88 8.48
N ILE A 433 -22.39 -13.21 7.34
CA ILE A 433 -21.46 -12.14 6.97
C ILE A 433 -22.21 -10.82 6.89
N GLU A 434 -21.74 -9.82 7.63
CA GLU A 434 -22.32 -8.47 7.73
C GLU A 434 -23.86 -8.48 7.93
N ASN A 435 -24.36 -9.45 8.72
CA ASN A 435 -25.78 -9.66 9.01
C ASN A 435 -26.70 -9.76 7.79
N ASN A 436 -26.18 -10.25 6.66
CA ASN A 436 -26.93 -10.19 5.40
C ASN A 436 -26.80 -11.45 4.52
N ARG A 437 -25.68 -12.18 4.60
CA ARG A 437 -25.48 -13.40 3.81
C ARG A 437 -25.10 -14.57 4.68
N LEU A 438 -25.82 -15.67 4.53
CA LEU A 438 -25.55 -16.94 5.19
C LEU A 438 -24.78 -17.87 4.26
N TYR A 439 -23.67 -18.44 4.74
CA TYR A 439 -22.84 -19.41 4.03
C TYR A 439 -22.97 -20.79 4.68
N LEU A 440 -23.42 -21.76 3.88
CA LEU A 440 -23.56 -23.16 4.26
C LEU A 440 -22.52 -23.97 3.47
N ILE A 441 -21.43 -24.34 4.13
CA ILE A 441 -20.26 -24.97 3.48
C ILE A 441 -20.10 -26.43 3.90
N ASN A 442 -20.35 -26.76 5.16
CA ASN A 442 -20.11 -28.09 5.69
C ASN A 442 -21.17 -29.10 5.23
N GLU A 443 -20.82 -30.38 5.31
CA GLU A 443 -21.75 -31.50 5.15
C GLU A 443 -22.71 -31.62 6.35
N GLY A 444 -23.79 -32.38 6.18
CA GLY A 444 -24.74 -32.68 7.25
C GLY A 444 -25.91 -31.71 7.39
N TRP A 445 -26.12 -30.83 6.40
CA TRP A 445 -27.36 -30.05 6.33
C TRP A 445 -28.56 -30.99 6.12
N ASN A 446 -29.69 -30.75 6.79
CA ASN A 446 -30.85 -31.63 6.68
C ASN A 446 -32.17 -30.84 6.80
N LYS A 447 -33.29 -31.56 6.74
CA LYS A 447 -34.64 -31.00 6.84
C LYS A 447 -34.90 -30.21 8.13
N ASP A 448 -34.34 -30.64 9.25
CA ASP A 448 -34.57 -30.02 10.55
C ASP A 448 -33.85 -28.67 10.62
N HIS A 449 -32.62 -28.60 10.09
CA HIS A 449 -31.88 -27.34 9.90
C HIS A 449 -32.61 -26.39 8.95
N THR A 450 -33.17 -26.91 7.85
CA THR A 450 -33.96 -26.12 6.90
C THR A 450 -35.17 -25.51 7.61
N LYS A 451 -35.94 -26.32 8.34
CA LYS A 451 -37.11 -25.84 9.10
C LYS A 451 -36.73 -24.77 10.13
N GLU A 452 -35.61 -24.95 10.83
CA GLU A 452 -35.12 -23.96 11.78
C GLU A 452 -34.79 -22.62 11.11
N LEU A 453 -34.04 -22.63 10.00
CA LEU A 453 -33.74 -21.43 9.21
C LEU A 453 -35.01 -20.71 8.76
N LEU A 454 -35.98 -21.43 8.19
CA LEU A 454 -37.23 -20.82 7.72
C LEU A 454 -38.03 -20.20 8.87
N ASN A 455 -38.04 -20.84 10.04
CA ASN A 455 -38.69 -20.29 11.23
C ASN A 455 -38.02 -19.00 11.70
N GLN A 456 -36.69 -18.94 11.72
CA GLN A 456 -35.96 -17.73 12.11
C GLN A 456 -36.17 -16.58 11.11
N LEU A 457 -36.22 -16.88 9.81
CA LEU A 457 -36.56 -15.90 8.77
C LEU A 457 -38.01 -15.41 8.90
N GLY A 458 -38.96 -16.33 9.09
CA GLY A 458 -40.38 -16.01 9.21
C GLY A 458 -40.75 -15.27 10.52
N THR A 459 -39.93 -15.40 11.57
CA THR A 459 -40.08 -14.68 12.84
C THR A 459 -39.23 -13.41 12.92
N HIS A 460 -38.53 -13.04 11.83
CA HIS A 460 -37.62 -11.89 11.77
C HIS A 460 -36.50 -11.92 12.82
N GLN A 461 -36.08 -13.12 13.25
CA GLN A 461 -34.88 -13.30 14.07
C GLN A 461 -33.61 -13.21 13.23
N LEU A 462 -33.71 -13.62 11.96
CA LEU A 462 -32.69 -13.41 10.94
C LEU A 462 -33.27 -12.60 9.79
N ASP A 463 -32.49 -11.64 9.29
CA ASP A 463 -32.79 -10.88 8.08
C ASP A 463 -31.65 -11.10 7.07
N LEU A 464 -31.92 -11.87 6.02
CA LEU A 464 -30.91 -12.30 5.05
C LEU A 464 -31.35 -11.93 3.63
N GLN A 465 -30.45 -11.37 2.82
CA GLN A 465 -30.68 -11.21 1.39
C GLN A 465 -30.36 -12.48 0.60
N SER A 466 -29.41 -13.29 1.08
CA SER A 466 -29.02 -14.49 0.36
C SER A 466 -28.46 -15.61 1.25
N VAL A 467 -28.70 -16.84 0.81
CA VAL A 467 -28.06 -18.05 1.31
C VAL A 467 -27.13 -18.59 0.22
N VAL A 468 -25.85 -18.73 0.53
CA VAL A 468 -24.82 -19.28 -0.36
C VAL A 468 -24.52 -20.70 0.10
N VAL A 469 -24.64 -21.67 -0.81
CA VAL A 469 -24.43 -23.09 -0.51
C VAL A 469 -23.28 -23.67 -1.30
N PHE A 470 -22.44 -24.47 -0.64
CA PHE A 470 -21.46 -25.34 -1.27
C PHE A 470 -22.12 -26.60 -1.76
N GLY A 471 -22.43 -26.63 -3.05
CA GLY A 471 -23.26 -27.67 -3.64
C GLY A 471 -22.65 -29.06 -3.53
N TYR A 472 -21.33 -29.18 -3.35
CA TYR A 472 -20.65 -30.45 -3.10
C TYR A 472 -20.95 -31.06 -1.72
N SER A 473 -21.48 -30.27 -0.78
CA SER A 473 -21.79 -30.72 0.59
C SER A 473 -23.27 -31.02 0.82
N PHE A 474 -24.08 -31.00 -0.24
CA PHE A 474 -25.52 -31.23 -0.16
C PHE A 474 -25.95 -32.29 -1.17
N ASN A 475 -26.94 -33.10 -0.80
CA ASN A 475 -27.64 -33.92 -1.78
C ASN A 475 -28.78 -33.15 -2.47
N ILE A 476 -29.30 -33.73 -3.56
CA ILE A 476 -30.35 -33.09 -4.36
C ILE A 476 -31.66 -32.87 -3.58
N ALA A 477 -31.97 -33.73 -2.60
CA ALA A 477 -33.19 -33.62 -1.80
C ALA A 477 -33.11 -32.43 -0.85
N GLU A 478 -32.00 -32.30 -0.12
CA GLU A 478 -31.71 -31.19 0.78
C GLU A 478 -31.67 -29.85 0.04
N LEU A 479 -31.01 -29.79 -1.12
CA LEU A 479 -30.95 -28.57 -1.93
C LEU A 479 -32.33 -28.14 -2.45
N ARG A 480 -33.19 -29.10 -2.83
CA ARG A 480 -34.55 -28.82 -3.28
C ARG A 480 -35.44 -28.39 -2.13
N GLU A 481 -35.33 -29.03 -0.97
CA GLU A 481 -36.07 -28.67 0.22
C GLU A 481 -35.74 -27.24 0.66
N LEU A 482 -34.46 -26.90 0.75
CA LEU A 482 -34.00 -25.54 1.06
C LEU A 482 -34.49 -24.53 0.02
N GLU A 483 -34.39 -24.84 -1.27
CA GLU A 483 -34.86 -23.94 -2.34
C GLU A 483 -36.37 -23.69 -2.27
N ILE A 484 -37.17 -24.74 -2.07
CA ILE A 484 -38.63 -24.62 -1.95
C ILE A 484 -38.99 -23.83 -0.69
N GLY A 485 -38.32 -24.14 0.43
CA GLY A 485 -38.52 -23.46 1.70
C GLY A 485 -38.28 -21.97 1.61
N LEU A 486 -37.13 -21.54 1.07
CA LEU A 486 -36.79 -20.13 0.93
C LEU A 486 -37.77 -19.36 0.03
N LYS A 487 -38.35 -20.01 -0.98
CA LYS A 487 -39.39 -19.39 -1.84
C LYS A 487 -40.74 -19.18 -1.15
N GLN A 488 -40.98 -19.85 -0.03
CA GLN A 488 -42.24 -19.76 0.72
C GLN A 488 -42.21 -18.71 1.84
N VAL A 489 -41.04 -18.17 2.18
CA VAL A 489 -40.91 -17.11 3.18
C VAL A 489 -41.29 -15.77 2.54
N ASP A 490 -41.96 -14.90 3.31
CA ASP A 490 -42.35 -13.56 2.85
C ASP A 490 -41.14 -12.66 2.53
N SER A 491 -39.99 -12.90 3.16
CA SER A 491 -38.73 -12.23 2.84
C SER A 491 -38.10 -12.83 1.57
N HIS A 492 -37.72 -11.96 0.63
CA HIS A 492 -37.12 -12.40 -0.64
C HIS A 492 -35.65 -12.80 -0.45
N VAL A 493 -35.41 -14.05 -0.06
CA VAL A 493 -34.06 -14.60 0.17
C VAL A 493 -33.58 -15.34 -1.08
N ASN A 494 -32.46 -14.89 -1.65
CA ASN A 494 -31.85 -15.51 -2.83
C ASN A 494 -31.00 -16.74 -2.46
N LEU A 495 -31.23 -17.87 -3.11
CA LEU A 495 -30.35 -19.04 -3.00
C LEU A 495 -29.27 -19.01 -4.08
N ILE A 496 -28.00 -18.98 -3.68
CA ILE A 496 -26.84 -19.00 -4.57
C ILE A 496 -26.12 -20.34 -4.40
N ARG A 497 -26.09 -21.15 -5.46
CA ARG A 497 -25.35 -22.42 -5.48
C ARG A 497 -23.97 -22.19 -6.07
N ARG A 498 -22.92 -22.63 -5.36
CA ARG A 498 -21.55 -22.59 -5.84
C ARG A 498 -20.89 -23.96 -5.71
N TYR A 499 -20.03 -24.24 -6.68
CA TYR A 499 -19.17 -25.40 -6.77
C TYR A 499 -17.74 -24.88 -6.84
#